data_AF-A0AAW1HFN0-F1
#
_entry.id   AF-A0AAW1HFN0-F1
#
_cell.length_a   1.000
_cell.length_b   1.000
_cell.length_c   1.000
_cell.angle_alpha   90.00
_cell.angle_beta   90.00
_cell.angle_gamma   90.00
#
_symmetry.space_group_name_H-M   'P 1'
#
loop_
_entity.id
_entity.type
_entity.pdbx_description
1 polymer ?
#
loop_
_entity_poly.entity_id
_entity_poly.type
_entity_poly.pdbx_seq_one_letter_code
_entity_poly.pdbx_strand_id
1 'polypeptide(L)'
;MCALNINEATTSVEKKKRKRSKNFTEMETGFLIDVVIRRIEIVENKKTDAVTWKEKEVVWNKIAEELQAIAGTYRTSAILRSKYESIKQNIKSKLTGTYRTSAILRSKYESIKQNIKSKLTKNKTEILKTGGGSAELSVLTSYERKLMGYIQISLHGIPCNFDSDYKISAVNINKDTEIITTGIVNIANDIPDTGLLIAP
;
A
#
# COMPACT_ATOMS: atom_id res chain seq x y z
N MET A 1 -53.53 -27.31 29.88
CA MET A 1 -53.51 -26.46 28.66
C MET A 1 -52.07 -26.35 28.20
N CYS A 2 -51.83 -26.70 26.94
CA CYS A 2 -50.50 -26.81 26.35
C CYS A 2 -49.75 -25.47 26.26
N ALA A 3 -48.43 -25.60 26.24
CA ALA A 3 -47.37 -24.61 26.19
C ALA A 3 -47.52 -23.47 25.17
N LEU A 4 -46.91 -22.32 25.49
CA LEU A 4 -46.25 -21.49 24.49
C LEU A 4 -44.85 -21.11 25.00
N ASN A 5 -43.86 -21.82 24.47
CA ASN A 5 -42.44 -21.52 24.55
C ASN A 5 -42.11 -20.61 23.36
N ILE A 6 -41.82 -19.33 23.62
CA ILE A 6 -41.44 -18.36 22.59
C ILE A 6 -39.92 -18.40 22.49
N ASN A 7 -39.41 -19.18 21.54
CA ASN A 7 -37.98 -19.23 21.22
C ASN A 7 -37.57 -17.93 20.52
N GLU A 8 -36.64 -17.19 21.11
CA GLU A 8 -35.89 -16.12 20.46
C GLU A 8 -35.07 -16.68 19.30
N ALA A 9 -35.49 -16.38 18.07
CA ALA A 9 -34.73 -16.68 16.88
C ALA A 9 -33.59 -15.65 16.71
N THR A 10 -32.44 -15.91 17.33
CA THR A 10 -31.18 -15.25 16.97
C THR A 10 -30.80 -15.66 15.55
N THR A 11 -31.17 -14.83 14.57
CA THR A 11 -30.77 -14.99 13.17
C THR A 11 -29.31 -14.55 13.01
N SER A 12 -28.41 -15.53 13.16
CA SER A 12 -27.01 -15.41 12.80
C SER A 12 -26.87 -15.21 11.27
N VAL A 13 -26.73 -13.96 10.85
CA VAL A 13 -26.50 -13.60 9.44
C VAL A 13 -25.10 -14.06 9.02
N GLU A 14 -25.03 -15.24 8.42
CA GLU A 14 -23.83 -15.74 7.74
C GLU A 14 -23.43 -14.79 6.60
N LYS A 15 -22.23 -14.19 6.71
CA LYS A 15 -21.67 -13.28 5.71
C LYS A 15 -21.23 -14.07 4.47
N LYS A 16 -22.17 -14.28 3.53
CA LYS A 16 -21.88 -14.87 2.21
C LYS A 16 -20.77 -14.07 1.51
N LYS A 17 -19.68 -14.75 1.12
CA LYS A 17 -18.58 -14.15 0.35
C LYS A 17 -19.15 -13.53 -0.94
N ARG A 18 -18.92 -12.22 -1.13
CA ARG A 18 -19.43 -11.49 -2.29
C ARG A 18 -18.83 -12.05 -3.57
N LYS A 19 -19.68 -12.44 -4.53
CA LYS A 19 -19.23 -12.83 -5.87
C LYS A 19 -18.60 -11.61 -6.55
N ARG A 20 -17.49 -11.83 -7.27
CA ARG A 20 -16.84 -10.78 -8.05
C ARG A 20 -17.83 -10.23 -9.07
N SER A 21 -18.04 -8.91 -9.07
CA SER A 21 -18.93 -8.26 -10.04
C SER A 21 -18.32 -8.32 -11.44
N LYS A 22 -19.17 -8.37 -12.48
CA LYS A 22 -18.75 -8.27 -13.89
C LYS A 22 -17.91 -7.00 -14.10
N ASN A 23 -16.92 -7.04 -14.99
CA ASN A 23 -16.17 -5.85 -15.38
C ASN A 23 -17.10 -4.83 -16.07
N PHE A 24 -16.70 -3.57 -16.07
CA PHE A 24 -17.39 -2.53 -16.83
C PHE A 24 -17.06 -2.65 -18.30
N THR A 25 -18.07 -2.60 -19.17
CA THR A 25 -17.86 -2.51 -20.61
C THR A 25 -17.45 -1.09 -21.00
N GLU A 26 -16.95 -0.93 -22.23
CA GLU A 26 -16.62 0.40 -22.77
C GLU A 26 -17.88 1.27 -22.91
N MET A 27 -18.97 0.71 -23.44
CA MET A 27 -20.27 1.38 -23.54
C MET A 27 -20.80 1.83 -22.16
N GLU A 28 -20.78 0.94 -21.16
CA GLU A 28 -21.17 1.29 -19.78
C GLU A 28 -20.31 2.43 -19.23
N THR A 29 -19.02 2.41 -19.54
CA THR A 29 -18.07 3.42 -19.08
C THR A 29 -18.30 4.77 -19.76
N GLY A 30 -18.52 4.79 -21.07
CA GLY A 30 -18.83 6.01 -21.83
C GLY A 30 -20.12 6.66 -21.35
N PHE A 31 -21.19 5.87 -21.26
CA PHE A 31 -22.47 6.38 -20.78
C PHE A 31 -22.40 6.90 -19.33
N LEU A 32 -21.67 6.22 -18.44
CA LEU A 32 -21.43 6.72 -17.08
C LEU A 32 -20.79 8.12 -17.10
N ILE A 33 -19.80 8.34 -17.95
CA ILE A 33 -19.14 9.64 -18.09
C ILE A 33 -20.13 10.69 -18.59
N ASP A 34 -20.90 10.39 -19.63
CA ASP A 34 -21.87 11.33 -20.22
C ASP A 34 -22.93 11.77 -19.21
N VAL A 35 -23.48 10.83 -18.44
CA VAL A 35 -24.49 11.14 -17.42
C VAL A 35 -23.89 11.99 -16.29
N VAL A 36 -22.66 11.68 -15.87
CA VAL A 36 -21.98 12.45 -14.82
C VAL A 36 -21.68 13.87 -15.29
N ILE A 37 -21.26 14.05 -16.55
CA ILE A 37 -21.01 15.38 -17.13
C ILE A 37 -22.28 16.24 -17.10
N ARG A 38 -23.45 15.68 -17.42
CA ARG A 38 -24.73 16.39 -17.34
C ARG A 38 -25.09 16.87 -15.92
N ARG A 39 -24.47 16.29 -14.88
CA ARG A 39 -24.76 16.58 -13.46
C ARG A 39 -23.49 17.00 -12.69
N ILE A 40 -22.49 17.50 -13.40
CA ILE A 40 -21.13 17.71 -12.87
C ILE A 40 -21.10 18.69 -11.71
N GLU A 41 -21.93 19.73 -11.74
CA GLU A 41 -21.99 20.77 -10.71
C GLU A 41 -22.35 20.21 -9.33
N ILE A 42 -23.23 19.20 -9.31
CA ILE A 42 -23.64 18.53 -8.06
C ILE A 42 -22.61 17.48 -7.67
N VAL A 43 -22.15 16.67 -8.64
CA VAL A 43 -21.21 15.55 -8.39
C VAL A 43 -19.85 16.05 -7.87
N GLU A 44 -19.27 17.07 -8.51
CA GLU A 44 -17.96 17.65 -8.17
C GLU A 44 -18.06 18.87 -7.23
N ASN A 45 -19.24 19.11 -6.64
CA ASN A 45 -19.41 20.16 -5.64
C ASN A 45 -18.40 19.98 -4.49
N LYS A 46 -17.69 21.03 -4.08
CA LYS A 46 -16.68 20.95 -3.01
C LYS A 46 -17.26 21.05 -1.59
N LYS A 47 -18.53 21.44 -1.45
CA LYS A 47 -19.19 21.54 -0.16
C LYS A 47 -19.32 20.17 0.52
N THR A 48 -19.19 20.17 1.84
CA THR A 48 -19.16 18.98 2.69
C THR A 48 -20.32 18.93 3.71
N ASP A 49 -21.33 19.78 3.54
CA ASP A 49 -22.51 19.80 4.40
C ASP A 49 -23.46 18.61 4.13
N ALA A 50 -24.29 18.30 5.12
CA ALA A 50 -25.20 17.15 5.08
C ALA A 50 -26.24 17.23 3.96
N VAL A 51 -26.65 18.44 3.55
CA VAL A 51 -27.60 18.65 2.46
C VAL A 51 -26.93 18.29 1.14
N THR A 52 -25.75 18.85 0.86
CA THR A 52 -24.95 18.51 -0.33
C THR A 52 -24.65 17.01 -0.41
N TRP A 53 -24.40 16.34 0.72
CA TRP A 53 -24.18 14.89 0.74
C TRP A 53 -25.41 14.12 0.27
N LYS A 54 -26.59 14.46 0.79
CA LYS A 54 -27.86 13.84 0.36
C LYS A 54 -28.16 14.12 -1.10
N GLU A 55 -27.95 15.35 -1.57
CA GLU A 55 -28.16 15.70 -2.98
C GLU A 55 -27.27 14.88 -3.92
N LYS A 56 -25.98 14.75 -3.58
CA LYS A 56 -25.06 13.88 -4.32
C LYS A 56 -25.52 12.43 -4.33
N GLU A 57 -25.94 11.90 -3.18
CA GLU A 57 -26.43 10.53 -3.08
C GLU A 57 -27.66 10.30 -3.98
N VAL A 58 -28.62 11.22 -3.97
CA VAL A 58 -29.80 11.19 -4.86
C VAL A 58 -29.38 11.21 -6.32
N VAL A 59 -28.43 12.07 -6.70
CA VAL A 59 -27.90 12.11 -8.07
C VAL A 59 -27.25 10.78 -8.45
N TRP A 60 -26.40 10.22 -7.59
CA TRP A 60 -25.74 8.94 -7.87
C TRP A 60 -26.72 7.77 -7.97
N ASN A 61 -27.82 7.78 -7.21
CA ASN A 61 -28.88 6.78 -7.33
C ASN A 61 -29.63 6.90 -8.67
N LYS A 62 -29.94 8.12 -9.11
CA LYS A 62 -30.53 8.35 -10.45
C LYS A 62 -29.61 7.89 -11.58
N ILE A 63 -28.29 8.12 -11.45
CA ILE A 63 -27.29 7.61 -12.41
C ILE A 63 -27.32 6.09 -12.46
N ALA A 64 -27.47 5.42 -11.31
CA ALA A 64 -27.56 3.97 -11.23
C ALA A 64 -28.80 3.43 -11.95
N GLU A 65 -29.95 4.06 -11.76
CA GLU A 65 -31.21 3.71 -12.42
C GLU A 65 -31.11 3.85 -13.95
N GLU A 66 -30.55 4.96 -14.44
CA GLU A 66 -30.35 5.18 -15.89
C GLU A 66 -29.41 4.15 -16.51
N LEU A 67 -28.30 3.83 -15.83
CA LEU A 67 -27.37 2.81 -16.30
C LEU A 67 -27.99 1.43 -16.30
N GLN A 68 -28.79 1.09 -15.29
CA GLN A 68 -29.49 -0.18 -15.24
C GLN A 68 -30.48 -0.32 -16.40
N ALA A 69 -31.21 0.76 -16.73
CA ALA A 69 -32.15 0.77 -17.84
C ALA A 69 -31.49 0.50 -19.20
N ILE A 70 -30.24 0.94 -19.40
CA ILE A 70 -29.54 0.82 -20.68
C ILE A 70 -28.65 -0.41 -20.75
N ALA A 71 -27.81 -0.63 -19.74
CA ALA A 71 -26.83 -1.71 -19.73
C ALA A 71 -27.42 -3.06 -19.30
N GLY A 72 -28.61 -3.06 -18.69
CA GLY A 72 -29.25 -4.25 -18.13
C GLY A 72 -28.50 -4.86 -16.95
N THR A 73 -27.43 -4.22 -16.45
CA THR A 73 -26.68 -4.68 -15.29
C THR A 73 -26.96 -3.80 -14.07
N TYR A 74 -27.36 -4.44 -12.97
CA TYR A 74 -27.53 -3.74 -11.70
C TYR A 74 -26.18 -3.32 -11.13
N ARG A 75 -25.99 -2.02 -10.92
CA ARG A 75 -24.81 -1.44 -10.27
C ARG A 75 -25.26 -0.45 -9.22
N THR A 76 -24.79 -0.61 -7.99
CA THR A 76 -25.06 0.36 -6.92
C THR A 76 -24.35 1.68 -7.18
N SER A 77 -24.96 2.79 -6.77
CA SER A 77 -24.38 4.14 -6.78
C SER A 77 -22.95 4.20 -6.24
N ALA A 78 -22.64 3.47 -5.16
CA ALA A 78 -21.28 3.36 -4.61
C ALA A 78 -20.26 2.77 -5.60
N ILE A 79 -20.64 1.76 -6.39
CA ILE A 79 -19.76 1.12 -7.38
C ILE A 79 -19.50 2.09 -8.54
N LEU A 80 -20.54 2.80 -8.99
CA LEU A 80 -20.45 3.79 -10.06
C LEU A 80 -19.57 4.97 -9.66
N ARG A 81 -19.76 5.49 -8.44
CA ARG A 81 -18.92 6.53 -7.87
C ARG A 81 -17.46 6.10 -7.78
N SER A 82 -17.20 4.88 -7.30
CA SER A 82 -15.83 4.33 -7.24
C SER A 82 -15.20 4.18 -8.63
N LYS A 83 -15.98 3.73 -9.62
CA LYS A 83 -15.53 3.61 -11.02
C LYS A 83 -15.19 4.97 -11.61
N TYR A 84 -16.04 5.97 -11.42
CA TYR A 84 -15.81 7.34 -11.88
C TYR A 84 -14.57 7.98 -11.24
N GLU A 85 -14.42 7.85 -9.92
CA GLU A 85 -13.22 8.33 -9.22
C GLU A 85 -11.94 7.66 -9.74
N SER A 86 -11.99 6.37 -10.03
CA SER A 86 -10.87 5.65 -10.63
C SER A 86 -10.51 6.17 -12.02
N ILE A 87 -11.51 6.54 -12.84
CA ILE A 87 -11.31 7.14 -14.16
C ILE A 87 -10.63 8.52 -14.01
N LYS A 88 -11.18 9.39 -13.14
CA LYS A 88 -10.62 10.71 -12.84
C LYS A 88 -9.16 10.61 -12.38
N GLN A 89 -8.88 9.67 -11.48
CA GLN A 89 -7.53 9.40 -10.99
C GLN A 89 -6.59 8.88 -12.09
N ASN A 90 -7.05 7.98 -12.95
CA ASN A 90 -6.25 7.46 -14.05
C ASN A 90 -5.87 8.57 -15.03
N ILE A 91 -6.83 9.42 -15.41
CA ILE A 91 -6.58 10.58 -16.28
C ILE A 91 -5.56 11.53 -15.62
N LYS A 92 -5.76 11.88 -14.35
CA LYS A 92 -4.83 12.73 -13.61
C LYS A 92 -3.41 12.15 -13.57
N SER A 93 -3.27 10.84 -13.35
CA SER A 93 -1.97 10.16 -13.35
C SER A 93 -1.27 10.21 -14.71
N LYS A 94 -2.02 10.05 -15.81
CA LYS A 94 -1.50 10.16 -17.18
C LYS A 94 -1.03 11.57 -17.51
N LEU A 95 -1.77 12.59 -17.07
CA LEU A 95 -1.45 14.00 -17.30
C LEU A 95 -0.27 14.49 -16.45
N THR A 96 -0.19 14.07 -15.19
CA THR A 96 0.76 14.64 -14.22
C THR A 96 1.95 13.73 -13.90
N GLY A 97 1.92 12.46 -14.32
CA GLY A 97 2.98 11.47 -14.06
C GLY A 97 3.23 11.10 -12.60
N THR A 98 2.53 11.69 -11.63
CA THR A 98 2.93 11.73 -10.23
C THR A 98 1.98 11.04 -9.25
N TYR A 99 0.73 10.76 -9.65
CA TYR A 99 -0.24 10.19 -8.71
C TYR A 99 0.02 8.69 -8.44
N ARG A 100 0.30 8.35 -7.18
CA ARG A 100 0.38 6.95 -6.69
C ARG A 100 -0.59 6.74 -5.53
N THR A 101 -1.55 5.84 -5.70
CA THR A 101 -2.42 5.40 -4.60
C THR A 101 -1.62 4.67 -3.52
N SER A 102 -2.13 4.65 -2.30
CA SER A 102 -1.57 3.87 -1.19
C SER A 102 -1.35 2.40 -1.54
N ALA A 103 -2.25 1.81 -2.34
CA ALA A 103 -2.10 0.45 -2.86
C ALA A 103 -0.86 0.27 -3.75
N ILE A 104 -0.57 1.23 -4.63
CA ILE A 104 0.61 1.21 -5.50
C ILE A 104 1.89 1.35 -4.67
N LEU A 105 1.91 2.28 -3.71
CA LEU A 105 3.04 2.48 -2.80
C LEU A 105 3.32 1.23 -1.97
N ARG A 106 2.27 0.61 -1.42
CA ARG A 106 2.34 -0.65 -0.67
C ARG A 106 2.88 -1.78 -1.53
N SER A 107 2.36 -1.93 -2.76
CA SER A 107 2.83 -2.95 -3.69
C SER A 107 4.32 -2.76 -4.02
N LYS A 108 4.75 -1.53 -4.30
CA LYS A 108 6.16 -1.21 -4.58
C LYS A 108 7.06 -1.54 -3.39
N TYR A 109 6.64 -1.19 -2.17
CA TYR A 109 7.36 -1.53 -0.94
C TYR A 109 7.51 -3.05 -0.78
N GLU A 110 6.45 -3.82 -0.94
CA GLU A 110 6.51 -5.29 -0.86
C GLU A 110 7.45 -5.87 -1.92
N SER A 111 7.40 -5.36 -3.16
CA SER A 111 8.35 -5.78 -4.20
C SER A 111 9.80 -5.50 -3.83
N ILE A 112 10.10 -4.32 -3.27
CA ILE A 112 11.46 -3.98 -2.82
C ILE A 112 11.90 -4.93 -1.69
N LYS A 113 11.02 -5.17 -0.71
CA LYS A 113 11.28 -6.11 0.40
C LYS A 113 11.55 -7.52 -0.10
N GLN A 114 10.79 -8.02 -1.07
CA GLN A 114 10.99 -9.35 -1.66
C GLN A 114 12.28 -9.42 -2.49
N ASN A 115 12.61 -8.37 -3.25
CA ASN A 115 13.85 -8.31 -4.02
C ASN A 115 15.09 -8.33 -3.11
N ILE A 116 15.06 -7.61 -1.99
CA ILE A 116 16.14 -7.67 -0.99
C ILE A 116 16.33 -9.10 -0.49
N LYS A 117 15.24 -9.80 -0.11
CA LYS A 117 15.30 -11.20 0.31
C LYS A 117 15.90 -12.10 -0.78
N SER A 118 15.45 -11.95 -2.02
CA SER A 118 15.96 -12.75 -3.15
C SER A 118 17.45 -12.55 -3.38
N LYS A 119 17.94 -11.29 -3.36
CA LYS A 119 19.37 -10.97 -3.48
C LYS A 119 20.20 -11.59 -2.37
N LEU A 120 19.75 -11.53 -1.13
CA LEU A 120 20.44 -12.14 0.01
C LEU A 120 20.53 -13.66 -0.10
N THR A 121 19.43 -14.32 -0.47
CA THR A 121 19.42 -15.77 -0.67
C THR A 121 20.40 -16.16 -1.79
N LYS A 122 20.39 -15.43 -2.92
CA LYS A 122 21.34 -15.66 -4.02
C LYS A 122 22.78 -15.51 -3.57
N ASN A 123 23.11 -14.39 -2.90
CA ASN A 123 24.45 -14.15 -2.39
C ASN A 123 24.90 -15.26 -1.41
N LYS A 124 24.00 -15.71 -0.53
CA LYS A 124 24.28 -16.84 0.38
C LYS A 124 24.54 -18.13 -0.40
N THR A 125 23.73 -18.44 -1.40
CA THR A 125 23.92 -19.65 -2.21
C THR A 125 25.21 -19.61 -3.01
N GLU A 126 25.60 -18.45 -3.57
CA GLU A 126 26.86 -18.30 -4.30
C GLU A 126 28.07 -18.53 -3.38
N ILE A 127 28.04 -18.01 -2.15
CA ILE A 127 29.11 -18.24 -1.15
C ILE A 127 29.24 -19.73 -0.79
N LEU A 128 28.13 -20.47 -0.77
CA LEU A 128 28.11 -21.88 -0.40
C LEU A 128 28.50 -22.83 -1.55
N LYS A 129 28.67 -22.33 -2.79
CA LYS A 129 29.11 -23.17 -3.90
C LYS A 129 30.58 -23.55 -3.72
N THR A 130 30.87 -24.85 -3.78
CA THR A 130 32.24 -25.38 -3.76
C THR A 130 32.66 -25.79 -5.17
N GLY A 131 33.80 -25.30 -5.65
CA GLY A 131 34.29 -25.62 -7.00
C GLY A 131 35.37 -24.70 -7.56
N GLY A 132 36.08 -23.92 -6.74
CA GLY A 132 37.22 -23.08 -7.17
C GLY A 132 36.87 -21.85 -8.02
N GLY A 133 35.59 -21.57 -8.27
CA GLY A 133 35.13 -20.38 -8.99
C GLY A 133 34.95 -19.15 -8.10
N SER A 134 35.03 -17.96 -8.70
CA SER A 134 34.73 -16.69 -8.03
C SER A 134 33.21 -16.49 -7.88
N ALA A 135 32.74 -16.07 -6.71
CA ALA A 135 31.33 -15.83 -6.43
C ALA A 135 30.88 -14.45 -6.95
N GLU A 136 29.88 -14.41 -7.82
CA GLU A 136 29.28 -13.17 -8.32
C GLU A 136 28.15 -12.71 -7.39
N LEU A 137 28.42 -11.69 -6.55
CA LEU A 137 27.46 -11.19 -5.56
C LEU A 137 26.65 -10.01 -6.09
N SER A 138 25.34 -10.06 -5.87
CA SER A 138 24.45 -8.92 -6.13
C SER A 138 24.52 -7.90 -5.00
N VAL A 139 25.06 -6.73 -5.28
CA VAL A 139 25.21 -5.65 -4.28
C VAL A 139 23.85 -4.98 -4.01
N LEU A 140 23.52 -4.78 -2.74
CA LEU A 140 22.36 -3.98 -2.34
C LEU A 140 22.63 -2.49 -2.55
N THR A 141 21.65 -1.75 -3.03
CA THR A 141 21.74 -0.28 -3.11
C THR A 141 21.74 0.36 -1.72
N SER A 142 22.09 1.64 -1.64
CA SER A 142 22.14 2.40 -0.37
C SER A 142 20.80 2.39 0.38
N TYR A 143 19.68 2.59 -0.34
CA TYR A 143 18.35 2.57 0.26
C TYR A 143 17.87 1.16 0.61
N GLU A 144 18.26 0.13 -0.16
CA GLU A 144 17.94 -1.28 0.14
C GLU A 144 18.60 -1.71 1.45
N ARG A 145 19.87 -1.32 1.66
CA ARG A 145 20.60 -1.59 2.91
C ARG A 145 19.95 -0.89 4.10
N LYS A 146 19.59 0.39 3.94
CA LYS A 146 18.87 1.15 4.97
C LYS A 146 17.56 0.45 5.35
N LEU A 147 16.77 0.06 4.36
CA LEU A 147 15.49 -0.63 4.57
C LEU A 147 15.67 -2.01 5.23
N MET A 148 16.67 -2.77 4.79
CA MET A 148 17.03 -4.05 5.38
C MET A 148 17.38 -3.91 6.86
N GLY A 149 18.14 -2.87 7.23
CA GLY A 149 18.50 -2.60 8.62
C GLY A 149 17.28 -2.35 9.51
N TYR A 150 16.28 -1.63 9.02
CA TYR A 150 15.05 -1.37 9.78
C TYR A 150 14.08 -2.56 9.87
N ILE A 151 13.95 -3.36 8.82
CA ILE A 151 12.93 -4.43 8.76
C ILE A 151 13.32 -5.65 9.61
N GLN A 152 14.56 -5.73 10.12
CA GLN A 152 15.09 -6.84 10.93
C GLN A 152 14.54 -8.19 10.41
N ILE A 153 14.91 -8.55 9.18
CA ILE A 153 14.51 -9.82 8.58
C ILE A 153 15.25 -10.92 9.34
N SER A 154 14.67 -11.41 10.43
CA SER A 154 15.18 -12.54 11.20
C SER A 154 15.38 -13.74 10.28
N LEU A 155 16.64 -14.05 9.99
CA LEU A 155 17.10 -15.31 9.41
C LEU A 155 18.24 -15.87 10.27
N HIS A 156 18.01 -15.95 11.58
CA HIS A 156 18.76 -16.91 12.38
C HIS A 156 17.95 -18.21 12.31
N GLY A 157 18.40 -19.15 11.48
CA GLY A 157 17.88 -20.51 11.54
C GLY A 157 18.11 -21.07 12.93
N ILE A 158 17.24 -21.97 13.39
CA ILE A 158 17.49 -22.71 14.63
C ILE A 158 18.86 -23.40 14.45
N PRO A 159 19.84 -23.15 15.33
CA PRO A 159 21.15 -23.79 15.21
C PRO A 159 20.96 -25.31 15.26
N CYS A 160 21.57 -26.03 14.32
CA CYS A 160 21.63 -27.47 14.31
C CYS A 160 22.72 -27.91 15.29
N ASN A 161 22.34 -28.58 16.38
CA ASN A 161 23.25 -28.98 17.45
C ASN A 161 24.08 -30.22 17.11
N PHE A 162 23.87 -30.82 15.92
CA PHE A 162 24.33 -32.16 15.57
C PHE A 162 25.40 -32.17 14.46
N ASP A 163 25.82 -31.01 13.97
CA ASP A 163 26.87 -30.88 12.96
C ASP A 163 28.13 -30.27 13.60
N SER A 164 29.26 -30.99 13.52
CA SER A 164 30.45 -30.79 14.35
C SER A 164 31.34 -29.61 13.94
N ASP A 165 30.87 -28.76 13.03
CA ASP A 165 31.63 -27.64 12.46
C ASP A 165 30.86 -26.31 12.46
N TYR A 166 29.83 -26.18 13.30
CA TYR A 166 29.14 -24.89 13.48
C TYR A 166 29.99 -23.86 14.26
N LYS A 167 30.99 -23.30 13.58
CA LYS A 167 31.56 -21.98 13.86
C LYS A 167 31.19 -21.04 12.73
N ILE A 168 29.90 -20.72 12.60
CA ILE A 168 29.55 -19.45 12.00
C ILE A 168 29.75 -18.41 13.10
N SER A 169 30.94 -17.81 13.12
CA SER A 169 31.12 -16.53 13.81
C SER A 169 30.05 -15.60 13.27
N ALA A 170 29.05 -15.32 14.10
CA ALA A 170 28.06 -14.30 13.80
C ALA A 170 28.83 -13.05 13.37
N VAL A 171 28.76 -12.71 12.08
CA VAL A 171 29.23 -11.40 11.62
C VAL A 171 28.27 -10.43 12.27
N ASN A 172 28.70 -9.93 13.43
CA ASN A 172 27.98 -8.97 14.21
C ASN A 172 28.14 -7.64 13.48
N ILE A 173 27.21 -7.34 12.58
CA ILE A 173 27.13 -6.04 11.89
C ILE A 173 26.93 -4.89 12.90
N ASN A 174 26.71 -5.18 14.19
CA ASN A 174 26.53 -4.19 15.23
C ASN A 174 27.84 -3.76 15.94
N LYS A 175 29.03 -4.13 15.47
CA LYS A 175 30.28 -3.60 16.06
C LYS A 175 30.77 -2.27 15.48
N ASP A 176 30.26 -1.84 14.33
CA ASP A 176 30.63 -0.52 13.76
C ASP A 176 29.67 0.61 14.15
N THR A 177 28.60 0.32 14.92
CA THR A 177 27.65 1.33 15.41
C THR A 177 28.10 2.07 16.68
N GLU A 178 29.15 1.60 17.38
CA GLU A 178 29.70 2.34 18.52
C GLU A 178 30.67 3.47 18.12
N ILE A 179 31.25 3.44 16.92
CA ILE A 179 32.17 4.50 16.47
C ILE A 179 31.41 5.74 15.97
N ILE A 180 30.18 5.61 15.44
CA ILE A 180 29.45 6.75 14.89
C ILE A 180 28.63 7.50 15.95
N THR A 181 28.24 6.84 17.05
CA THR A 181 27.50 7.52 18.13
C THR A 181 28.39 8.49 18.92
N THR A 182 29.69 8.22 19.04
CA THR A 182 30.66 9.18 19.62
C THR A 182 31.09 10.27 18.62
N GLY A 183 30.90 10.06 17.31
CA GLY A 183 31.14 11.06 16.27
C GLY A 183 30.03 12.11 16.09
N ILE A 184 28.83 11.87 16.63
CA ILE A 184 27.71 12.83 16.54
C ILE A 184 27.82 13.96 17.59
N VAL A 185 28.52 13.74 18.71
CA VAL A 185 28.67 14.78 19.76
C VAL A 185 29.62 15.91 19.31
N ASN A 186 30.54 15.65 18.38
CA ASN A 186 31.55 16.62 17.94
C ASN A 186 31.19 17.43 16.69
N ILE A 187 30.02 17.24 16.07
CA ILE A 187 29.55 18.09 14.95
C ILE A 187 28.59 19.20 15.44
N ALA A 188 28.13 19.14 16.69
CA ALA A 188 27.29 20.19 17.29
C ALA A 188 28.09 21.43 17.76
N ASN A 189 29.43 21.39 17.74
CA ASN A 189 30.28 22.46 18.30
C ASN A 189 31.00 23.35 17.28
N ASP A 190 30.81 23.15 15.97
CA ASP A 190 31.41 24.01 14.93
C ASP A 190 30.35 24.72 14.07
N ILE A 191 29.33 25.30 14.71
CA ILE A 191 28.57 26.40 14.10
C ILE A 191 29.29 27.69 14.51
N PRO A 192 29.97 28.40 13.58
CA PRO A 192 30.54 29.69 13.91
C PRO A 192 29.41 30.67 14.23
N ASP A 193 29.48 31.22 15.43
CA ASP A 193 28.65 32.30 15.95
C ASP A 193 28.68 33.49 14.98
N THR A 194 27.68 33.57 14.10
CA THR A 194 27.40 34.77 13.34
C THR A 194 26.45 35.61 14.17
N GLY A 195 27.07 36.37 15.08
CA GLY A 195 26.40 37.32 15.95
C GLY A 195 25.49 38.24 15.16
N LEU A 196 24.19 38.15 15.45
CA LEU A 196 23.24 39.20 15.10
C LEU A 196 23.16 40.15 16.31
N LEU A 197 23.87 41.27 16.18
CA LEU A 197 23.74 42.45 17.03
C LEU A 197 22.28 42.89 17.12
N ILE A 198 21.73 42.85 18.33
CA ILE A 198 20.53 43.60 18.67
C ILE A 198 21.03 44.98 19.11
N ALA A 199 20.73 46.01 18.33
CA ALA A 199 20.86 47.41 18.70
C ALA A 199 19.50 47.94 19.20
N PRO A 200 19.49 48.99 20.04
CA PRO A 200 18.50 49.21 21.10
C PRO A 200 17.10 49.63 20.63
#